data_AF-A0A9X1LRN2-F1
#
_entry.id   AF-A0A9X1LRN2-F1
#
_cell.length_a   1.000
_cell.length_b   1.000
_cell.length_c   1.000
_cell.angle_alpha   90.00
_cell.angle_beta   90.00
_cell.angle_gamma   90.00
#
_symmetry.space_group_name_H-M   'P 1'
#
loop_
_entity.id
_entity.type
_entity.pdbx_description
1 polymer ?
#
loop_
_entity_poly.entity_id
_entity_poly.type
_entity_poly.pdbx_seq_one_letter_code
_entity_poly.pdbx_strand_id
1 'polypeptide(L)'
;MLHRLTREQARRIAVRAQLLTAERPAGIVETIDAERVYPRDLPEMSPEDAARERAERRLSAFGLARARGIAQPFEPIDVGEMGEEAVVEGVDGRWRVDPAALDSLDAFTPRTALLSPFDRLVSDRRRLAELFGFEYLLEIYKPAAKRRWGYFALPILHGDRFVGKLDAKADRRAGVLRVHAVHEDEPFTPQTGDAVAREISELATWLGLDVQGGAAA
;
A
#
# COMPACT_ATOMS: atom_id res chain seq x y z
N MET A 1 -20.70 17.20 0.18
CA MET A 1 -20.96 17.01 1.62
C MET A 1 -19.62 17.01 2.35
N LEU A 2 -19.55 17.41 3.64
CA LEU A 2 -18.33 17.31 4.43
C LEU A 2 -18.43 16.14 5.40
N HIS A 3 -17.63 15.10 5.17
CA HIS A 3 -17.56 13.91 6.01
C HIS A 3 -16.59 14.10 7.17
N ARG A 4 -16.90 13.47 8.31
CA ARG A 4 -16.01 13.37 9.46
C ARG A 4 -15.65 11.90 9.63
N LEU A 5 -14.38 11.58 9.44
CA LEU A 5 -13.86 10.23 9.54
C LEU A 5 -12.99 10.09 10.78
N THR A 6 -13.13 9.00 11.50
CA THR A 6 -12.11 8.60 12.47
C THR A 6 -10.82 8.23 11.73
N ARG A 7 -9.68 8.27 12.43
CA ARG A 7 -8.40 7.85 11.83
C ARG A 7 -8.43 6.39 11.38
N GLU A 8 -9.16 5.54 12.09
CA GLU A 8 -9.37 4.14 11.70
C GLU A 8 -10.18 4.02 10.41
N GLN A 9 -11.30 4.73 10.27
CA GLN A 9 -12.09 4.74 9.04
C GLN A 9 -11.24 5.20 7.85
N ALA A 10 -10.44 6.25 8.03
CA ALA A 10 -9.53 6.75 7.01
C ALA A 10 -8.49 5.69 6.57
N ARG A 11 -7.90 4.95 7.52
CA ARG A 11 -6.97 3.86 7.20
C ARG A 11 -7.66 2.71 6.49
N ARG A 12 -8.85 2.28 6.95
CA ARG A 12 -9.64 1.22 6.31
C ARG A 12 -10.00 1.57 4.87
N ILE A 13 -10.42 2.81 4.60
CA ILE A 13 -10.66 3.33 3.24
C ILE A 13 -9.39 3.19 2.39
N ALA A 14 -8.26 3.69 2.89
CA ALA A 14 -7.00 3.67 2.16
C ALA A 14 -6.53 2.24 1.84
N VAL A 15 -6.67 1.31 2.79
CA VAL A 15 -6.29 -0.10 2.65
C VAL A 15 -7.18 -0.83 1.65
N ARG A 16 -8.50 -0.64 1.72
CA ARG A 16 -9.46 -1.26 0.77
C ARG A 16 -9.18 -0.82 -0.67
N ALA A 17 -8.87 0.46 -0.88
CA ALA A 17 -8.60 1.01 -2.20
C ALA A 17 -7.42 0.35 -2.92
N GLN A 18 -6.52 -0.33 -2.18
CA GLN A 18 -5.39 -1.05 -2.77
C GLN A 18 -5.76 -2.42 -3.31
N LEU A 19 -7.03 -2.82 -3.21
CA LEU A 19 -7.47 -4.17 -3.55
C LEU A 19 -6.67 -5.24 -2.81
N LEU A 20 -6.12 -4.89 -1.64
CA LEU A 20 -5.42 -5.86 -0.81
C LEU A 20 -6.39 -6.96 -0.37
N THR A 21 -7.70 -6.76 -0.37
CA THR A 21 -8.67 -7.83 -0.07
C THR A 21 -8.97 -8.76 -1.25
N ALA A 22 -8.41 -8.52 -2.45
CA ALA A 22 -8.60 -9.39 -3.61
C ALA A 22 -7.76 -10.68 -3.52
N GLU A 23 -8.15 -11.68 -4.32
CA GLU A 23 -7.39 -12.92 -4.47
C GLU A 23 -6.02 -12.65 -5.08
N ARG A 24 -4.96 -13.26 -4.52
CA ARG A 24 -3.59 -13.09 -5.03
C ARG A 24 -3.46 -13.92 -6.33
N PRO A 25 -3.10 -13.30 -7.46
CA PRO A 25 -2.93 -14.00 -8.74
C PRO A 25 -1.76 -14.98 -8.67
N ALA A 26 -1.83 -16.10 -9.42
CA ALA A 26 -0.81 -17.14 -9.38
C ALA A 26 0.44 -16.80 -10.21
N GLY A 27 0.34 -15.82 -11.11
CA GLY A 27 1.48 -15.33 -11.88
C GLY A 27 1.23 -13.97 -12.56
N ILE A 28 2.29 -13.32 -13.02
CA ILE A 28 2.21 -11.98 -13.64
C ILE A 28 1.41 -11.98 -14.95
N VAL A 29 1.47 -13.06 -15.72
CA VAL A 29 0.78 -13.15 -17.02
C VAL A 29 -0.74 -13.12 -16.82
N GLU A 30 -1.24 -13.76 -15.76
CA GLU A 30 -2.68 -13.77 -15.42
C GLU A 30 -3.19 -12.39 -15.00
N THR A 31 -2.31 -11.49 -14.56
CA THR A 31 -2.67 -10.12 -14.17
C THR A 31 -2.71 -9.12 -15.32
N ILE A 32 -2.10 -9.48 -16.46
CA ILE A 32 -1.99 -8.59 -17.61
C ILE A 32 -3.12 -8.91 -18.57
N ASP A 33 -4.12 -8.04 -18.54
CA ASP A 33 -5.13 -7.94 -19.57
C ASP A 33 -4.62 -6.98 -20.66
N ALA A 34 -4.28 -7.53 -21.83
CA ALA A 34 -3.76 -6.75 -22.95
C ALA A 34 -4.78 -5.73 -23.48
N GLU A 35 -6.08 -6.02 -23.43
CA GLU A 35 -7.13 -5.10 -23.88
C GLU A 35 -7.31 -3.94 -22.88
N ARG A 36 -7.03 -4.18 -21.60
CA ARG A 36 -6.95 -3.11 -20.59
C ARG A 36 -5.70 -2.23 -20.74
N VAL A 37 -4.56 -2.81 -21.11
CA VAL A 37 -3.27 -2.08 -21.21
C VAL A 37 -3.15 -1.33 -22.55
N TYR A 38 -3.60 -1.95 -23.64
CA TYR A 38 -3.60 -1.38 -24.99
C TYR A 38 -4.96 -1.59 -25.67
N PRO A 39 -6.01 -0.89 -25.21
CA PRO A 39 -7.31 -0.95 -25.85
C PRO A 39 -7.20 -0.49 -27.30
N ARG A 40 -7.84 -1.23 -28.21
CA ARG A 40 -7.80 -0.94 -29.66
C ARG A 40 -8.56 0.34 -30.02
N ASP A 41 -9.61 0.63 -29.25
CA ASP A 41 -10.51 1.75 -29.47
C ASP A 41 -10.41 2.73 -28.30
N LEU A 42 -9.35 3.54 -28.30
CA LEU A 42 -9.23 4.65 -27.35
C LEU A 42 -10.11 5.81 -27.83
N PRO A 43 -11.06 6.29 -27.01
CA PRO A 43 -11.82 7.48 -27.37
C PRO A 43 -10.87 8.69 -27.44
N GLU A 44 -11.10 9.56 -28.43
CA GLU A 44 -10.49 10.89 -28.38
C GLU A 44 -11.06 11.65 -27.19
N MET A 45 -10.17 12.16 -26.34
CA MET A 45 -10.55 12.94 -25.16
C MET A 45 -9.88 14.30 -25.20
N SER A 46 -10.61 15.32 -24.74
CA SER A 46 -9.99 16.60 -24.47
C SER A 46 -8.94 16.44 -23.35
N PRO A 47 -7.89 17.28 -23.32
CA PRO A 47 -6.93 17.27 -22.21
C PRO A 47 -7.58 17.46 -20.83
N GLU A 48 -8.69 18.21 -20.77
CA GLU A 48 -9.46 18.44 -19.55
C GLU A 48 -10.21 17.19 -19.09
N ASP A 49 -10.92 16.51 -19.99
CA ASP A 49 -11.61 15.25 -19.67
C ASP A 49 -10.60 14.17 -19.25
N ALA A 50 -9.47 14.09 -19.95
CA ALA A 50 -8.39 13.18 -19.60
C ALA A 50 -7.82 13.48 -18.20
N ALA A 51 -7.68 14.76 -17.83
CA ALA A 51 -7.20 15.15 -16.51
C ALA A 51 -8.22 14.79 -15.42
N ARG A 52 -9.51 15.05 -15.66
CA ARG A 52 -10.60 14.70 -14.74
C ARG A 52 -10.67 13.19 -14.51
N GLU A 53 -10.65 12.39 -15.57
CA GLU A 53 -10.70 10.93 -15.46
C GLU A 53 -9.46 10.36 -14.74
N ARG A 54 -8.26 10.91 -15.00
CA ARG A 54 -7.06 10.54 -14.23
C ARG A 54 -7.20 10.85 -12.75
N ALA A 55 -7.73 12.03 -12.40
CA ALA A 55 -7.95 12.44 -11.01
C ALA A 55 -8.98 11.54 -10.31
N GLU A 56 -10.07 11.17 -10.98
CA GLU A 56 -11.09 10.25 -10.47
C GLU A 56 -10.52 8.85 -10.22
N ARG A 57 -9.84 8.26 -11.21
CA ARG A 57 -9.16 6.95 -11.07
C ARG A 57 -8.11 6.97 -9.97
N ARG A 58 -7.39 8.08 -9.82
CA ARG A 58 -6.39 8.25 -8.77
C ARG A 58 -7.04 8.31 -7.40
N LEU A 59 -8.13 9.06 -7.24
CA LEU A 59 -8.86 9.10 -5.98
C LEU A 59 -9.40 7.72 -5.62
N SER A 60 -9.99 7.00 -6.58
CA SER A 60 -10.50 5.65 -6.34
C SER A 60 -9.40 4.69 -5.90
N ALA A 61 -8.23 4.73 -6.56
CA ALA A 61 -7.09 3.89 -6.18
C ALA A 61 -6.42 4.30 -4.86
N PHE A 62 -6.63 5.52 -4.35
CA PHE A 62 -6.16 5.92 -3.02
C PHE A 62 -7.22 5.75 -1.93
N GLY A 63 -8.51 5.77 -2.30
CA GLY A 63 -9.68 5.88 -1.41
C GLY A 63 -9.81 7.24 -0.74
N LEU A 64 -8.70 7.76 -0.19
CA LEU A 64 -8.61 9.03 0.52
C LEU A 64 -7.29 9.74 0.17
N ALA A 65 -7.36 10.96 -0.38
CA ALA A 65 -6.19 11.72 -0.83
C ALA A 65 -6.31 13.21 -0.52
N ARG A 66 -5.17 13.93 -0.55
CA ARG A 66 -5.17 15.39 -0.52
C ARG A 66 -5.57 15.91 -1.90
N ALA A 67 -6.32 17.02 -1.96
CA ALA A 67 -6.69 17.66 -3.22
C ALA A 67 -5.47 17.94 -4.10
N ARG A 68 -4.38 18.42 -3.49
CA ARG A 68 -3.07 18.56 -4.13
C ARG A 68 -2.11 17.47 -3.63
N GLY A 69 -1.57 16.68 -4.55
CA GLY A 69 -0.55 15.68 -4.27
C GLY A 69 0.87 16.26 -4.27
N ILE A 70 1.86 15.39 -4.06
CA ILE A 70 3.29 15.75 -4.22
C ILE A 70 3.53 16.06 -5.70
N ALA A 71 4.11 17.22 -6.01
CA ALA A 71 4.47 17.51 -7.40
C ALA A 71 5.55 16.54 -7.89
N GLN A 72 5.28 15.83 -8.98
CA GLN A 72 6.28 15.03 -9.70
C GLN A 72 6.60 15.72 -11.03
N PRO A 73 7.83 15.57 -11.55
CA PRO A 73 8.12 16.00 -12.91
C PRO A 73 7.14 15.35 -13.89
N PHE A 74 6.53 16.16 -14.76
CA PHE A 74 5.65 15.76 -15.88
C PHE A 74 4.24 15.26 -15.53
N GLU A 75 3.96 14.80 -14.31
CA GLU A 75 2.59 14.39 -13.93
C GLU A 75 2.23 14.82 -12.49
N PRO A 76 1.37 15.82 -12.32
CA PRO A 76 0.77 16.13 -11.02
C PRO A 76 -0.05 14.93 -10.52
N ILE A 77 0.25 14.45 -9.32
CA ILE A 77 -0.52 13.38 -8.65
C ILE A 77 -1.63 13.96 -7.76
N ASP A 78 -2.33 14.98 -8.26
CA ASP A 78 -3.49 15.58 -7.60
C ASP A 78 -4.79 14.85 -7.96
N VAL A 79 -5.80 15.10 -7.13
CA VAL A 79 -7.18 14.65 -7.36
C VAL A 79 -8.15 15.84 -7.48
N GLY A 80 -7.64 17.08 -7.35
CA GLY A 80 -8.42 18.31 -7.44
C GLY A 80 -9.67 18.28 -6.55
N GLU A 81 -10.82 18.49 -7.18
CA GLU A 81 -12.14 18.48 -6.56
C GLU A 81 -12.91 17.17 -6.82
N MET A 82 -12.22 16.06 -7.09
CA MET A 82 -12.88 14.76 -7.27
C MET A 82 -13.39 14.19 -5.94
N GLY A 83 -14.46 13.39 -6.00
CA GLY A 83 -15.10 12.76 -4.83
C GLY A 83 -15.72 13.77 -3.86
N GLU A 84 -15.75 13.44 -2.57
CA GLU A 84 -16.36 14.28 -1.53
C GLU A 84 -15.33 14.82 -0.55
N GLU A 85 -15.66 15.91 0.17
CA GLU A 85 -14.76 16.46 1.17
C GLU A 85 -14.84 15.65 2.47
N ALA A 86 -13.68 15.43 3.10
CA ALA A 86 -13.59 14.81 4.42
C ALA A 86 -12.58 15.54 5.31
N VAL A 87 -12.80 15.46 6.62
CA VAL A 87 -11.78 15.71 7.65
C VAL A 87 -11.54 14.42 8.43
N VAL A 88 -10.31 14.22 8.87
CA VAL A 88 -9.90 13.03 9.61
C VAL A 88 -9.52 13.44 11.03
N GLU A 89 -10.06 12.74 12.02
CA GLU A 89 -9.76 13.00 13.43
C GLU A 89 -8.25 12.88 13.71
N GLY A 90 -7.68 13.92 14.32
CA GLY A 90 -6.26 13.97 14.67
C GLY A 90 -5.30 14.14 13.47
N VAL A 91 -5.82 14.46 12.28
CA VAL A 91 -5.00 14.71 11.08
C VAL A 91 -5.44 16.02 10.43
N ASP A 92 -4.53 16.99 10.37
CA ASP A 92 -4.87 18.35 9.94
C ASP A 92 -5.33 18.44 8.48
N GLY A 93 -6.17 19.43 8.21
CA GLY A 93 -6.57 19.81 6.86
C GLY A 93 -7.67 18.94 6.24
N ARG A 94 -8.04 19.29 5.00
CA ARG A 94 -9.11 18.63 4.25
C ARG A 94 -8.56 17.52 3.34
N TRP A 95 -9.42 16.55 3.08
CA TRP A 95 -9.18 15.39 2.24
C TRP A 95 -10.30 15.28 1.20
N ARG A 96 -10.01 14.58 0.12
CA ARG A 96 -10.99 14.08 -0.85
C ARG A 96 -11.14 12.57 -0.63
N VAL A 97 -12.38 12.11 -0.54
CA VAL A 97 -12.72 10.70 -0.36
C VAL A 97 -13.52 10.19 -1.55
N ASP A 98 -13.22 8.99 -2.02
CA ASP A 98 -14.03 8.28 -3.00
C ASP A 98 -15.38 7.89 -2.37
N PRO A 99 -16.53 8.33 -2.92
CA PRO A 99 -17.85 7.94 -2.43
C PRO A 99 -18.02 6.43 -2.31
N ALA A 100 -17.51 5.65 -3.28
CA ALA A 100 -17.63 4.19 -3.25
C ALA A 100 -16.87 3.55 -2.06
N ALA A 101 -15.84 4.23 -1.56
CA ALA A 101 -15.11 3.80 -0.37
C ALA A 101 -15.89 4.10 0.92
N LEU A 102 -16.72 5.16 0.94
CA LEU A 102 -17.62 5.46 2.06
C LEU A 102 -18.73 4.41 2.18
N ASP A 103 -19.37 4.07 1.06
CA ASP A 103 -20.48 3.10 1.01
C ASP A 103 -20.07 1.71 1.48
N SER A 104 -18.77 1.41 1.46
CA SER A 104 -18.23 0.12 1.82
C SER A 104 -17.39 0.12 3.10
N LEU A 105 -17.45 1.18 3.91
CA LEU A 105 -16.70 1.31 5.17
C LEU A 105 -16.88 0.11 6.11
N ASP A 106 -18.11 -0.38 6.25
CA ASP A 106 -18.46 -1.45 7.19
C ASP A 106 -18.05 -2.85 6.72
N ALA A 107 -17.76 -3.02 5.42
CA ALA A 107 -17.37 -4.31 4.85
C ALA A 107 -15.86 -4.60 4.98
N PHE A 108 -15.16 -3.97 5.93
CA PHE A 108 -13.70 -4.10 6.06
C PHE A 108 -13.30 -5.47 6.63
N THR A 109 -12.52 -6.24 5.87
CA THR A 109 -11.93 -7.49 6.34
C THR A 109 -10.43 -7.30 6.56
N PRO A 110 -9.93 -7.43 7.81
CA PRO A 110 -8.51 -7.25 8.09
C PRO A 110 -7.69 -8.39 7.49
N ARG A 111 -6.50 -8.06 6.98
CA ARG A 111 -5.50 -9.04 6.53
C ARG A 111 -4.09 -8.60 6.88
N THR A 112 -3.15 -9.52 6.78
CA THR A 112 -1.72 -9.19 6.78
C THR A 112 -1.23 -9.08 5.34
N ALA A 113 -0.34 -8.13 5.06
CA ALA A 113 0.26 -7.95 3.74
C ALA A 113 1.68 -7.41 3.87
N LEU A 114 2.57 -7.91 3.01
CA LEU A 114 3.91 -7.38 2.81
C LEU A 114 3.90 -6.43 1.62
N LEU A 115 4.09 -5.15 1.87
CA LEU A 115 3.99 -4.13 0.82
C LEU A 115 5.35 -3.77 0.24
N SER A 116 5.35 -3.49 -1.06
CA SER A 116 6.51 -2.88 -1.70
C SER A 116 6.75 -1.47 -1.14
N PRO A 117 8.01 -1.02 -1.02
CA PRO A 117 8.34 0.39 -0.75
C PRO A 117 7.74 1.39 -1.74
N PHE A 118 7.32 0.87 -2.91
CA PHE A 118 6.68 1.58 -4.02
C PHE A 118 5.17 1.33 -4.11
N ASP A 119 4.59 0.56 -3.19
CA ASP A 119 3.13 0.43 -3.07
C ASP A 119 2.50 1.80 -2.84
N ARG A 120 1.29 2.04 -3.36
CA ARG A 120 0.61 3.35 -3.28
C ARG A 120 0.26 3.76 -1.84
N LEU A 121 0.11 2.82 -0.91
CA LEU A 121 -0.01 3.14 0.52
C LEU A 121 1.29 3.67 1.11
N VAL A 122 2.42 3.21 0.59
CA VAL A 122 3.73 3.44 1.15
C VAL A 122 4.41 4.63 0.46
N SER A 123 4.31 4.73 -0.87
CA SER A 123 5.06 5.66 -1.73
C SER A 123 4.96 7.12 -1.29
N ASP A 124 3.78 7.57 -0.88
CA ASP A 124 3.58 8.88 -0.27
C ASP A 124 3.90 8.81 1.23
N ARG A 125 5.15 9.12 1.58
CA ARG A 125 5.64 9.07 2.97
C ARG A 125 4.94 10.06 3.90
N ARG A 126 4.45 11.19 3.37
CA ARG A 126 3.72 12.17 4.16
C ARG A 126 2.35 11.63 4.52
N ARG A 127 1.61 11.10 3.54
CA ARG A 127 0.31 10.45 3.78
C ARG A 127 0.43 9.25 4.71
N LEU A 128 1.48 8.45 4.54
CA LEU A 128 1.79 7.31 5.39
C LEU A 128 1.99 7.72 6.86
N ALA A 129 2.78 8.76 7.11
CA ALA A 129 2.97 9.31 8.44
C ALA A 129 1.67 9.93 9.02
N GLU A 130 0.97 10.75 8.24
CA GLU A 130 -0.26 11.42 8.65
C GLU A 130 -1.37 10.43 9.02
N LEU A 131 -1.70 9.48 8.14
CA LEU A 131 -2.82 8.55 8.34
C LEU A 131 -2.46 7.37 9.24
N PHE A 132 -1.27 6.79 9.07
CA PHE A 132 -0.89 5.53 9.73
C PHE A 132 0.07 5.73 10.91
N GLY A 133 0.68 6.91 11.04
CA GLY A 133 1.70 7.13 12.08
C GLY A 133 2.96 6.31 11.85
N PHE A 134 3.22 5.91 10.60
CA PHE A 134 4.29 4.97 10.27
C PHE A 134 5.45 5.68 9.57
N GLU A 135 6.59 5.73 10.25
CA GLU A 135 7.82 6.26 9.69
C GLU A 135 8.56 5.17 8.91
N TYR A 136 8.87 5.47 7.65
CA TYR A 136 9.52 4.51 6.77
C TYR A 136 10.42 5.18 5.75
N LEU A 137 11.65 4.69 5.69
CA LEU A 137 12.64 5.08 4.69
C LEU A 137 13.15 3.82 3.99
N LEU A 138 13.15 3.85 2.66
CA LEU A 138 13.79 2.80 1.87
C LEU A 138 15.31 3.00 1.90
N GLU A 139 16.03 2.00 2.41
CA GLU A 139 17.47 2.11 2.68
C GLU A 139 18.36 1.45 1.62
N ILE A 140 17.80 1.17 0.44
CA ILE A 140 18.51 0.54 -0.69
C ILE A 140 19.80 1.27 -1.09
N TYR A 141 19.80 2.61 -0.95
CA TYR A 141 20.93 3.48 -1.27
C TYR A 141 21.90 3.68 -0.10
N LYS A 142 21.57 3.23 1.11
CA LYS A 142 22.51 3.28 2.24
C LYS A 142 23.55 2.17 2.09
N PRO A 143 24.81 2.40 2.47
CA PRO A 143 25.78 1.31 2.67
C PRO A 143 25.23 0.26 3.64
N ALA A 144 25.53 -1.03 3.43
CA ALA A 144 24.96 -2.13 4.20
C ALA A 144 25.08 -1.92 5.73
N ALA A 145 26.25 -1.49 6.21
CA ALA A 145 26.50 -1.25 7.62
C ALA A 145 25.72 -0.06 8.23
N LYS A 146 25.09 0.80 7.41
CA LYS A 146 24.28 1.95 7.86
C LYS A 146 22.78 1.71 7.75
N ARG A 147 22.36 0.51 7.34
CA ARG A 147 20.95 0.15 7.23
C ARG A 147 20.43 -0.24 8.61
N ARG A 148 19.31 0.36 8.99
CA ARG A 148 18.52 0.00 10.17
C ARG A 148 17.56 -1.14 9.85
N TRP A 149 16.98 -1.13 8.64
CA TRP A 149 15.86 -2.01 8.29
C TRP A 149 16.19 -3.07 7.24
N GLY A 150 17.35 -2.98 6.61
CA GLY A 150 17.74 -3.88 5.51
C GLY A 150 17.73 -3.21 4.14
N TYR A 151 18.06 -3.98 3.10
CA TYR A 151 18.26 -3.45 1.74
C TYR A 151 16.95 -3.00 1.08
N PHE A 152 15.91 -3.82 1.20
CA PHE A 152 14.61 -3.59 0.58
C PHE A 152 13.49 -4.00 1.55
N ALA A 153 13.54 -3.44 2.75
CA ALA A 153 12.65 -3.81 3.83
C ALA A 153 11.18 -3.57 3.45
N LEU A 154 10.36 -4.61 3.43
CA LEU A 154 8.94 -4.55 3.06
C LEU A 154 8.11 -4.12 4.28
N PRO A 155 7.36 -3.00 4.24
CA PRO A 155 6.42 -2.68 5.30
C PRO A 155 5.38 -3.79 5.51
N ILE A 156 5.13 -4.10 6.79
CA ILE A 156 4.16 -5.11 7.22
C ILE A 156 2.87 -4.37 7.60
N LEU A 157 1.82 -4.56 6.81
CA LEU A 157 0.47 -4.12 7.14
C LEU A 157 -0.25 -5.28 7.87
N HIS A 158 -0.89 -5.00 9.00
CA HIS A 158 -1.77 -5.93 9.70
C HIS A 158 -3.09 -5.23 10.02
N GLY A 159 -4.18 -5.68 9.40
CA GLY A 159 -5.47 -5.00 9.45
C GLY A 159 -5.39 -3.63 8.78
N ASP A 160 -5.55 -2.57 9.56
CA ASP A 160 -5.50 -1.19 9.11
C ASP A 160 -4.22 -0.46 9.57
N ARG A 161 -3.24 -1.17 10.17
CA ARG A 161 -2.02 -0.57 10.74
C ARG A 161 -0.77 -1.17 10.14
N PHE A 162 0.25 -0.34 9.98
CA PHE A 162 1.60 -0.84 9.75
C PHE A 162 2.22 -1.20 11.10
N VAL A 163 2.75 -2.42 11.21
CA VAL A 163 3.23 -2.99 12.47
C VAL A 163 4.73 -3.27 12.47
N GLY A 164 5.37 -3.25 11.31
CA GLY A 164 6.79 -3.56 11.21
C GLY A 164 7.34 -3.54 9.80
N LYS A 165 8.54 -4.10 9.65
CA LYS A 165 9.24 -4.23 8.36
C LYS A 165 9.89 -5.60 8.25
N LEU A 166 9.79 -6.23 7.09
CA LEU A 166 10.47 -7.49 6.77
C LEU A 166 11.74 -7.21 5.96
N ASP A 167 12.92 -7.54 6.50
CA ASP A 167 14.14 -7.65 5.70
C ASP A 167 14.25 -9.08 5.17
N ALA A 168 14.04 -9.24 3.87
CA ALA A 168 14.16 -10.54 3.22
C ALA A 168 14.75 -10.42 1.82
N LYS A 169 15.37 -11.51 1.36
CA LYS A 169 15.98 -11.61 0.04
C LYS A 169 15.57 -12.91 -0.64
N ALA A 170 15.01 -12.80 -1.83
CA ALA A 170 14.81 -13.94 -2.72
C ALA A 170 16.15 -14.43 -3.29
N ASP A 171 16.64 -15.57 -2.80
CA ASP A 171 17.81 -16.27 -3.31
C ASP A 171 17.36 -17.40 -4.24
N ARG A 172 17.10 -17.03 -5.50
CA ARG A 172 16.60 -17.96 -6.53
C ARG A 172 17.56 -19.09 -6.87
N ARG A 173 18.88 -18.91 -6.66
CA ARG A 173 19.85 -19.99 -6.89
C ARG A 173 19.74 -21.08 -5.84
N ALA A 174 19.45 -20.69 -4.60
CA ALA A 174 19.25 -21.62 -3.50
C ALA A 174 17.78 -22.06 -3.34
N GLY A 175 16.85 -21.49 -4.10
CA GLY A 175 15.42 -21.82 -4.02
C GLY A 175 14.74 -21.30 -2.75
N VAL A 176 15.28 -20.25 -2.11
CA VAL A 176 14.76 -19.78 -0.81
C VAL A 176 14.48 -18.28 -0.73
N LEU A 177 13.48 -17.90 0.05
CA LEU A 177 13.29 -16.55 0.58
C LEU A 177 14.04 -16.46 1.92
N ARG A 178 15.21 -15.83 1.90
CA ARG A 178 16.04 -15.63 3.11
C ARG A 178 15.44 -14.49 3.93
N VAL A 179 14.91 -14.81 5.12
CA VAL A 179 14.48 -13.81 6.10
C VAL A 179 15.68 -13.43 6.95
N HIS A 180 16.09 -12.17 6.86
CA HIS A 180 17.19 -11.62 7.64
C HIS A 180 16.70 -11.07 8.98
N ALA A 181 15.56 -10.37 8.98
CA ALA A 181 14.95 -9.84 10.19
C ALA A 181 13.45 -9.53 9.96
N VAL A 182 12.69 -9.63 11.05
CA VAL A 182 11.36 -9.02 11.17
C VAL A 182 11.49 -7.91 12.20
N HIS A 183 11.43 -6.67 11.74
CA HIS A 183 11.51 -5.49 12.60
C HIS A 183 10.12 -5.13 13.09
N GLU A 184 9.87 -5.34 14.37
CA GLU A 184 8.62 -4.99 15.03
C GLU A 184 8.69 -3.52 15.50
N ASP A 185 7.71 -2.70 15.13
CA ASP A 185 7.62 -1.32 15.66
C ASP A 185 7.13 -1.33 17.11
N GLU A 186 6.27 -2.29 17.44
CA GLU A 186 5.83 -2.67 18.79
C GLU A 186 5.83 -4.20 18.87
N PRO A 187 6.09 -4.81 20.05
CA PRO A 187 6.09 -6.26 20.20
C PRO A 187 4.81 -6.90 19.68
N PHE A 188 4.95 -7.90 18.80
CA PHE A 188 3.83 -8.61 18.25
C PHE A 188 3.14 -9.46 19.31
N THR A 189 1.81 -9.44 19.29
CA THR A 189 1.04 -10.50 19.95
C THR A 189 1.27 -11.82 19.20
N PRO A 190 1.04 -12.99 19.84
CA PRO A 190 1.14 -14.28 19.15
C PRO A 190 0.29 -14.32 17.86
N GLN A 191 -0.91 -13.74 17.89
CA GLN A 191 -1.80 -13.70 16.73
C GLN A 191 -1.23 -12.87 15.57
N THR A 192 -0.62 -11.72 15.86
CA THR A 192 0.04 -10.89 14.84
C THR A 192 1.27 -11.62 14.30
N GLY A 193 2.08 -12.22 15.17
CA GLY A 193 3.26 -13.00 14.78
C GLY A 193 2.90 -14.16 13.84
N ASP A 194 1.88 -14.94 14.19
CA ASP A 194 1.38 -16.05 13.36
C ASP A 194 0.88 -15.56 11.99
N ALA A 195 0.18 -14.42 11.96
CA ALA A 195 -0.32 -13.85 10.72
C ALA A 195 0.80 -13.33 9.81
N VAL A 196 1.85 -12.72 10.38
CA VAL A 196 3.05 -12.27 9.66
C VAL A 196 3.84 -13.47 9.13
N ALA A 197 4.06 -14.50 9.95
CA ALA A 197 4.74 -15.72 9.52
C ALA A 197 4.01 -16.42 8.36
N ARG A 198 2.68 -16.44 8.40
CA ARG A 198 1.85 -16.96 7.30
C ARG A 198 2.03 -16.15 6.02
N GLU A 199 1.93 -14.81 6.10
CA GLU A 199 2.10 -13.94 4.93
C GLU A 199 3.52 -14.06 4.32
N ILE A 200 4.56 -14.23 5.13
CA ILE A 200 5.93 -14.53 4.65
C ILE A 200 5.95 -15.85 3.87
N SER A 201 5.28 -16.88 4.39
CA SER A 201 5.20 -18.20 3.76
C SER A 201 4.41 -18.16 2.46
N GLU A 202 3.32 -17.38 2.41
CA GLU A 202 2.53 -17.15 1.20
C GLU A 202 3.33 -16.38 0.14
N LEU A 203 4.14 -15.38 0.55
CA LEU A 203 5.04 -14.69 -0.38
C LEU A 203 6.10 -15.64 -0.94
N ALA A 204 6.71 -16.48 -0.09
CA ALA A 204 7.69 -17.47 -0.53
C ALA A 204 7.07 -18.46 -1.53
N THR A 205 5.87 -18.97 -1.22
CA THR A 205 5.10 -19.86 -2.11
C THR A 205 4.80 -19.19 -3.45
N TRP A 206 4.34 -17.93 -3.43
CA TRP A 206 4.08 -17.16 -4.65
C TRP A 206 5.33 -16.97 -5.52
N LEU A 207 6.50 -16.83 -4.87
CA LEU A 207 7.79 -16.74 -5.55
C LEU A 207 8.36 -18.10 -6.00
N GLY A 208 7.73 -19.22 -5.63
CA GLY A 208 8.25 -20.57 -5.85
C GLY A 208 9.51 -20.86 -5.02
N LEU A 209 9.56 -20.39 -3.77
CA LEU A 209 10.71 -20.48 -2.87
C LEU A 209 10.29 -21.06 -1.52
N ASP A 210 11.23 -21.71 -0.82
CA ASP A 210 11.07 -22.09 0.58
C ASP A 210 11.50 -20.95 1.52
N VAL A 211 10.88 -20.83 2.69
CA VAL A 211 11.32 -19.86 3.69
C VAL A 211 12.60 -20.37 4.37
N GLN A 212 13.64 -19.54 4.41
CA GLN A 212 14.85 -19.83 5.17
C GLN A 212 15.18 -18.70 6.14
N GLY A 213 15.36 -19.06 7.41
CA GLY A 213 15.50 -18.10 8.51
C GLY A 213 14.17 -17.93 9.24
N GLY A 214 14.23 -17.40 10.46
CA GLY A 214 13.06 -17.15 11.29
C GLY A 214 13.22 -15.84 12.03
N ALA A 215 12.09 -15.24 12.40
CA ALA A 215 12.00 -14.02 13.21
C ALA A 215 12.77 -14.21 14.52
N ALA A 216 14.07 -13.89 14.50
CA ALA A 216 14.85 -13.77 15.72
C ALA A 216 14.42 -12.46 16.37
N ALA A 217 13.70 -12.59 17.48
CA ALA A 217 13.74 -11.58 18.54
C ALA A 217 15.18 -11.42 19.05
#